data_AF-A0A497GCE6-F1
#
_entry.id   AF-A0A497GCE6-F1
#
_cell.length_a   1.000
_cell.length_b   1.000
_cell.length_c   1.000
_cell.angle_alpha   90.00
_cell.angle_beta   90.00
_cell.angle_gamma   90.00
#
_symmetry.space_group_name_H-M   'P 1'
#
loop_
_entity.id
_entity.type
_entity.pdbx_description
1 polymer ?
#
loop_
_entity_poly.entity_id
_entity_poly.type
_entity_poly.pdbx_seq_one_letter_code
_entity_poly.pdbx_strand_id
1 'polypeptide(L)'
;MRRSRIRIIMDILEVIEREGAARLTHILYGANLSYDRLVRYLEELEGKGLLKSEMRGDARVYRLTSEGAKLLHELRRVERLARAFGVEL
;
A
#
# COMPACT_ATOMS: atom_id res chain seq x y z
N MET A 1 15.82 -2.83 12.49
CA MET A 1 15.43 -1.59 11.77
C MET A 1 13.92 -1.43 11.83
N ARG A 2 13.43 -0.24 12.22
CA ARG A 2 12.02 0.11 12.01
C ARG A 2 11.79 0.25 10.51
N ARG A 3 10.73 -0.37 9.97
CA ARG A 3 10.33 -0.11 8.58
C ARG A 3 10.06 1.37 8.40
N SER A 4 10.62 1.96 7.34
CA SER A 4 10.31 3.33 6.97
C SER A 4 8.83 3.44 6.60
N ARG A 5 8.26 4.62 6.77
CA ARG A 5 6.88 4.91 6.36
C ARG A 5 6.67 4.66 4.86
N ILE A 6 7.69 4.93 4.05
CA ILE A 6 7.66 4.72 2.60
C ILE A 6 7.53 3.22 2.30
N ARG A 7 8.35 2.37 2.95
CA ARG A 7 8.27 0.91 2.74
C ARG A 7 6.90 0.35 3.15
N ILE A 8 6.31 0.86 4.24
CA ILE A 8 4.96 0.45 4.65
C ILE A 8 3.91 0.80 3.59
N ILE A 9 3.96 2.02 3.05
CA ILE A 9 3.03 2.44 2.00
C ILE A 9 3.23 1.59 0.75
N MET A 10 4.48 1.36 0.33
CA MET A 10 4.79 0.47 -0.80
C MET A 10 4.20 -0.92 -0.58
N ASP A 11 4.46 -1.56 0.55
CA ASP A 11 3.95 -2.91 0.86
C ASP A 11 2.41 -2.97 0.74
N ILE A 12 1.69 -1.97 1.27
CA ILE A 12 0.23 -1.90 1.17
C ILE A 12 -0.21 -1.80 -0.29
N LEU A 13 0.37 -0.87 -1.06
CA LEU A 13 0.00 -0.65 -2.46
C LEU A 13 0.34 -1.88 -3.33
N GLU A 14 1.46 -2.57 -3.06
CA GLU A 14 1.87 -3.78 -3.77
C GLU A 14 0.94 -4.96 -3.53
N VAL A 15 0.48 -5.16 -2.28
CA VAL A 15 -0.51 -6.19 -1.97
C VAL A 15 -1.82 -5.93 -2.71
N ILE A 16 -2.28 -4.66 -2.71
CA ILE A 16 -3.51 -4.27 -3.39
C ILE A 16 -3.38 -4.42 -4.92
N GLU A 17 -2.25 -4.03 -5.51
CA GLU A 17 -1.97 -4.18 -6.94
C GLU A 17 -2.01 -5.66 -7.35
N ARG A 18 -1.32 -6.52 -6.60
CA ARG A 18 -1.21 -7.96 -6.90
C ARG A 18 -2.56 -8.67 -6.87
N GLU A 19 -3.44 -8.30 -5.95
CA GLU A 19 -4.78 -8.90 -5.85
C GLU A 19 -5.82 -8.23 -6.75
N GLY A 20 -5.50 -7.04 -7.29
CA GLY A 20 -6.43 -6.17 -8.04
C GLY A 20 -7.54 -5.56 -7.17
N ALA A 21 -8.08 -6.32 -6.23
CA ALA A 21 -9.00 -5.90 -5.17
C ALA A 21 -8.72 -6.69 -3.89
N ALA A 22 -8.00 -6.08 -2.94
CA ALA A 22 -7.56 -6.77 -1.73
C ALA A 22 -8.51 -6.55 -0.56
N ARG A 23 -8.81 -7.61 0.20
CA ARG A 23 -9.51 -7.50 1.48
C ARG A 23 -8.57 -6.95 2.56
N LEU A 24 -9.15 -6.24 3.54
CA LEU A 24 -8.40 -5.73 4.69
C LEU A 24 -7.53 -6.80 5.37
N THR A 25 -8.07 -8.01 5.52
CA THR A 25 -7.38 -9.15 6.13
C THR A 25 -6.14 -9.57 5.34
N HIS A 26 -6.20 -9.59 4.01
CA HIS A 26 -5.03 -9.92 3.18
C HIS A 26 -3.96 -8.84 3.26
N ILE A 27 -4.36 -7.57 3.27
CA ILE A 27 -3.44 -6.43 3.42
C ILE A 27 -2.76 -6.49 4.80
N LEU A 28 -3.50 -6.88 5.85
CA LEU A 28 -2.97 -7.03 7.21
C LEU A 28 -1.86 -8.09 7.27
N TYR A 29 -2.09 -9.26 6.68
CA TYR A 29 -1.08 -10.32 6.62
C TYR A 29 0.14 -9.93 5.78
N GLY A 30 -0.04 -9.11 4.74
CA GLY A 30 1.05 -8.67 3.86
C GLY A 30 1.89 -7.50 4.41
N ALA A 31 1.30 -6.59 5.17
CA ALA A 31 1.96 -5.34 5.58
C ALA A 31 2.77 -5.45 6.89
N ASN A 32 2.66 -6.56 7.64
CA ASN A 32 3.26 -6.74 8.97
C ASN A 32 2.94 -5.56 9.92
N LEU A 33 1.66 -5.15 9.92
CA LEU A 33 1.13 -4.05 10.74
C LEU A 33 0.12 -4.57 11.76
N SER A 34 -0.09 -3.79 12.83
CA SER A 34 -1.29 -3.97 13.66
C SER A 34 -2.52 -3.44 12.91
N TYR A 35 -3.70 -3.98 13.24
CA TYR A 35 -4.97 -3.60 12.64
C TYR A 35 -5.18 -2.07 12.63
N ASP A 36 -5.06 -1.42 13.80
CA ASP A 36 -5.28 0.03 13.93
C ASP A 36 -4.32 0.85 13.07
N ARG A 37 -3.08 0.39 12.93
CA ARG A 37 -2.09 1.08 12.09
C ARG A 37 -2.45 0.94 10.62
N LEU A 38 -2.84 -0.25 10.19
CA LEU A 38 -3.25 -0.48 8.80
C LEU A 38 -4.47 0.36 8.44
N VAL A 39 -5.50 0.38 9.29
CA VAL A 39 -6.72 1.17 9.06
C VAL A 39 -6.38 2.65 8.86
N ARG A 40 -5.54 3.24 9.72
CA ARG A 40 -5.11 4.64 9.55
C ARG A 40 -4.37 4.89 8.24
N TYR A 41 -3.52 3.96 7.80
CA TYR A 41 -2.85 4.09 6.50
C TYR A 41 -3.84 4.00 5.34
N LEU A 42 -4.80 3.07 5.41
CA LEU A 42 -5.81 2.92 4.35
C LEU A 42 -6.71 4.14 4.27
N GLU A 43 -7.16 4.69 5.40
CA GLU A 43 -7.94 5.93 5.47
C GLU A 43 -7.14 7.11 4.91
N GLU A 44 -5.86 7.24 5.24
CA GLU A 44 -5.00 8.31 4.71
C GLU A 44 -4.82 8.19 3.19
N LEU A 45 -4.56 6.98 2.69
CA LEU A 45 -4.35 6.72 1.26
C LEU A 45 -5.65 6.91 0.45
N GLU A 46 -6.79 6.52 1.01
CA GLU A 46 -8.12 6.75 0.43
C GLU A 46 -8.48 8.25 0.45
N GLY A 47 -8.20 8.96 1.55
CA GLY A 47 -8.38 10.42 1.65
C GLY A 47 -7.49 11.21 0.70
N LYS A 48 -6.35 10.64 0.28
CA LYS A 48 -5.46 11.17 -0.76
C LYS A 48 -5.84 10.74 -2.18
N GLY A 49 -6.91 9.97 -2.36
CA GLY A 49 -7.36 9.49 -3.66
C GLY A 49 -6.45 8.45 -4.31
N LEU A 50 -5.55 7.82 -3.54
CA LEU A 50 -4.65 6.76 -4.01
C LEU A 50 -5.33 5.39 -4.00
N LEU A 51 -6.29 5.22 -3.10
CA LEU A 51 -7.13 4.04 -2.98
C LEU A 51 -8.60 4.39 -3.15
N LYS A 52 -9.38 3.38 -3.54
CA LYS A 52 -10.83 3.37 -3.41
C LYS A 52 -11.26 2.10 -2.70
N SER A 53 -12.21 2.20 -1.79
CA SER A 53 -12.83 1.03 -1.18
C SER A 53 -14.27 0.79 -1.68
N GLU A 54 -14.67 -0.47 -1.72
CA GLU A 54 -16.04 -0.88 -2.02
C GLU A 54 -16.44 -2.05 -1.11
N MET A 55 -17.73 -2.13 -0.77
CA MET A 55 -18.27 -3.29 -0.07
C MET A 55 -18.57 -4.40 -1.08
N ARG A 56 -17.96 -5.57 -0.89
CA ARG A 56 -18.27 -6.79 -1.64
C ARG A 56 -18.85 -7.83 -0.69
N GLY A 57 -20.18 -7.85 -0.61
CA GLY A 57 -20.89 -8.63 0.40
C GLY A 57 -20.67 -8.04 1.79
N ASP A 58 -20.13 -8.84 2.70
CA ASP A 58 -19.79 -8.49 4.07
C ASP A 58 -18.38 -7.91 4.24
N ALA A 59 -17.54 -7.98 3.18
CA ALA A 59 -16.15 -7.57 3.25
C ALA A 59 -15.88 -6.26 2.50
N ARG A 60 -15.12 -5.36 3.13
CA ARG A 60 -14.52 -4.20 2.46
C ARG A 60 -13.31 -4.66 1.65
N VAL A 61 -13.26 -4.26 0.38
CA VAL A 61 -12.10 -4.45 -0.49
C VAL A 61 -11.53 -3.10 -0.93
N TYR A 62 -10.23 -3.07 -1.16
CA TYR A 62 -9.49 -1.89 -1.60
C TYR A 62 -8.91 -2.11 -2.99
N ARG A 63 -8.93 -1.07 -3.82
CA ARG A 63 -8.32 -1.06 -5.16
C ARG A 63 -7.45 0.18 -5.32
N LEU A 64 -6.39 0.07 -6.11
CA LEU A 64 -5.63 1.24 -6.54
C LEU A 64 -6.50 2.12 -7.45
N THR A 65 -6.37 3.43 -7.30
CA THR A 65 -6.77 4.38 -8.33
C THR A 65 -5.67 4.50 -9.38
N SER A 66 -5.92 5.24 -10.47
CA SER A 66 -4.86 5.59 -11.44
C SER A 66 -3.71 6.32 -10.78
N GLU A 67 -4.00 7.24 -9.85
CA GLU A 67 -2.98 7.99 -9.12
C GLU A 67 -2.22 7.12 -8.11
N GLY A 68 -2.91 6.17 -7.46
CA GLY A 68 -2.26 5.18 -6.59
C GLY A 68 -1.27 4.29 -7.35
N ALA A 69 -1.66 3.82 -8.54
CA ALA A 69 -0.79 3.01 -9.39
C ALA A 69 0.43 3.80 -9.90
N LYS A 70 0.24 5.06 -10.32
CA LYS A 70 1.35 5.95 -10.70
C LYS A 70 2.32 6.17 -9.55
N LEU A 71 1.82 6.46 -8.35
CA LEU A 71 2.68 6.66 -7.17
C LEU A 71 3.50 5.40 -6.87
N LEU A 72 2.88 4.22 -6.90
CA LEU A 72 3.58 2.95 -6.68
C LEU A 72 4.72 2.75 -7.70
N HIS A 73 4.47 3.05 -8.98
CA HIS A 73 5.49 2.98 -10.01
C HIS A 73 6.68 3.91 -9.73
N GLU A 74 6.42 5.16 -9.35
CA GLU A 74 7.48 6.13 -9.01
C GLU A 74 8.26 5.70 -7.77
N LEU A 75 7.59 5.20 -6.73
CA LEU A 75 8.25 4.69 -5.53
C LEU A 75 9.18 3.53 -5.83
N ARG A 76 8.76 2.59 -6.70
CA ARG A 76 9.63 1.50 -7.18
C ARG A 76 10.83 2.01 -7.95
N ARG A 77 10.68 3.09 -8.73
CA ARG A 77 11.79 3.71 -9.46
C ARG A 77 12.79 4.36 -8.51
N VAL A 78 12.31 5.04 -7.48
CA VAL A 78 13.15 5.61 -6.41
C VAL A 78 13.87 4.51 -5.64
N GLU A 79 13.19 3.41 -5.29
CA GLU A 79 13.81 2.28 -4.59
C GLU A 79 14.92 1.63 -5.41
N ARG A 80 14.70 1.41 -6.71
CA ARG A 80 15.75 0.89 -7.61
C ARG A 80 16.95 1.82 -7.68
N LEU A 81 16.71 3.12 -7.77
CA LEU A 81 17.77 4.12 -7.81
C LEU A 81 18.57 4.13 -6.50
N ALA A 82 17.88 4.19 -5.36
CA ALA A 82 18.51 4.16 -4.04
C ALA A 82 19.39 2.91 -3.87
N ARG A 83 18.89 1.75 -4.27
CA ARG A 83 19.65 0.49 -4.23
C ARG A 83 20.91 0.53 -5.10
N ALA A 84 20.86 1.17 -6.27
CA ALA A 84 22.03 1.32 -7.14
C ALA A 84 23.15 2.17 -6.50
N PHE A 85 22.82 3.01 -5.52
CA PHE A 85 23.77 3.81 -4.74
C PHE A 85 24.06 3.21 -3.35
N GLY A 86 23.64 1.97 -3.07
CA GLY A 86 23.87 1.32 -1.78
C GLY A 86 22.99 1.84 -0.63
N VAL A 87 21.87 2.50 -0.94
CA VAL A 87 20.90 3.00 0.04
C VAL A 87 19.72 2.03 0.15
N GLU A 88 19.37 1.63 1.38
CA GLU A 88 18.16 0.85 1.68
C GLU A 88 17.03 1.77 2.18
N LEU A 89 15.82 1.61 1.63
CA LEU A 89 14.61 2.40 1.94
C LEU A 89 13.55 1.57 2.67
#